data_AF-A0A9D4NQE2-F1
#
_entry.id   AF-A0A9D4NQE2-F1
#
_cell.length_a   1.000
_cell.length_b   1.000
_cell.length_c   1.000
_cell.angle_alpha   90.00
_cell.angle_beta   90.00
_cell.angle_gamma   90.00
#
_symmetry.space_group_name_H-M   'P 1'
#
loop_
_entity.id
_entity.type
_entity.pdbx_description
1 polymer ?
#
loop_
_entity_poly.entity_id
_entity_poly.type
_entity_poly.pdbx_seq_one_letter_code
_entity_poly.pdbx_strand_id
1 'polypeptide(L)'
;MKNIIECLGQAEIRTPKVFLINSHRADQFDFKKMQMSFVETVSDLKRDAMILSLTDHSEDILEKKVEVLRKQIPDAAKSVASFAKHETGEMPKLRPLMEISCLYANQLGISTSSLQIISKNFKKDVSELKAIVNMKIPAILASERNFAKYCTIYGIFLEGTETDEKNAYQHFQIKCESVLKCMLEMCKDESKKLQTKIAIWSHEDTK
;
A
#
# COMPACT_ATOMS: atom_id res chain seq x y z
N MET A 1 33.24 4.91 0.39
CA MET A 1 32.72 5.54 -0.85
C MET A 1 33.78 6.28 -1.67
N LYS A 2 34.66 7.11 -1.08
CA LYS A 2 35.68 7.90 -1.83
C LYS A 2 36.43 7.12 -2.91
N ASN A 3 36.95 5.93 -2.57
CA ASN A 3 37.71 5.09 -3.49
C ASN A 3 36.90 4.63 -4.74
N ILE A 4 35.61 4.34 -4.59
CA ILE A 4 34.75 3.90 -5.72
C ILE A 4 34.47 5.08 -6.67
N ILE A 5 34.16 6.25 -6.11
CA ILE A 5 33.86 7.46 -6.92
C ILE A 5 35.11 7.89 -7.70
N GLU A 6 36.28 7.82 -7.07
CA GLU A 6 37.57 8.10 -7.70
C GLU A 6 37.86 7.13 -8.87
N CYS A 7 37.66 5.81 -8.69
CA CYS A 7 37.81 4.83 -9.77
C CYS A 7 36.82 5.05 -10.92
N LEU A 8 35.56 5.39 -10.62
CA LEU A 8 34.55 5.66 -11.66
C LEU A 8 34.86 6.96 -12.42
N GLY A 9 35.42 7.96 -11.74
CA GLY A 9 35.91 9.19 -12.35
C GLY A 9 37.08 8.95 -13.31
N GLN A 10 38.00 8.05 -12.94
CA GLN A 10 39.09 7.61 -13.83
C GLN A 10 38.58 6.85 -15.06
N ALA A 11 37.44 6.17 -14.96
CA ALA A 11 36.77 5.51 -16.08
C ALA A 11 35.86 6.45 -16.90
N GLU A 12 36.00 7.77 -16.72
CA GLU A 12 35.22 8.81 -17.41
C GLU A 12 33.70 8.76 -17.19
N ILE A 13 33.23 8.02 -16.18
CA ILE A 13 31.81 7.99 -15.82
C ILE A 13 31.50 9.26 -15.02
N ARG A 14 30.77 10.18 -15.65
CA ARG A 14 30.39 11.45 -15.04
C ARG A 14 29.22 11.25 -14.07
N THR A 15 29.36 11.80 -12.86
CA THR A 15 28.31 11.84 -11.82
C THR A 15 27.64 10.50 -11.51
N PRO A 16 28.40 9.43 -11.17
CA PRO A 16 27.80 8.15 -10.84
C PRO A 16 27.01 8.24 -9.52
N LYS A 17 25.76 7.77 -9.54
CA LYS A 17 24.99 7.52 -8.32
C LYS A 17 25.43 6.17 -7.74
N VAL A 18 26.14 6.20 -6.62
CA VAL A 18 26.63 5.00 -5.94
C VAL A 18 25.81 4.77 -4.67
N PHE A 19 25.31 3.56 -4.50
CA PHE A 19 24.56 3.14 -3.32
C PHE A 19 25.25 1.96 -2.68
N LEU A 20 25.54 2.05 -1.38
CA LEU A 20 25.96 0.89 -0.61
C LEU A 20 24.70 0.15 -0.12
N ILE A 21 24.61 -1.15 -0.35
CA ILE A 21 23.45 -1.95 0.06
C ILE A 21 23.92 -3.23 0.76
N ASN A 22 23.09 -3.73 1.68
CA ASN A 22 23.23 -5.07 2.22
C ASN A 22 22.07 -5.92 1.71
N SER A 23 22.38 -6.95 0.90
CA SER A 23 21.36 -7.84 0.34
C SER A 23 20.57 -8.62 1.40
N HIS A 24 21.11 -8.76 2.61
CA HIS A 24 20.46 -9.47 3.72
C HIS A 24 19.68 -8.54 4.65
N ARG A 25 19.93 -7.23 4.59
CA ARG A 25 19.33 -6.21 5.48
C ARG A 25 19.02 -4.93 4.72
N ALA A 26 17.80 -4.86 4.20
CA ALA A 26 17.29 -3.73 3.43
C ALA A 26 17.13 -2.43 4.26
N ASP A 27 17.15 -2.54 5.59
CA ASP A 27 17.09 -1.41 6.54
C ASP A 27 18.46 -0.72 6.74
N GLN A 28 19.54 -1.31 6.22
CA GLN A 28 20.90 -0.77 6.37
C GLN A 28 21.37 -0.01 5.13
N PHE A 29 22.35 0.88 5.35
CA PHE A 29 23.07 1.63 4.31
C PHE A 29 22.13 2.50 3.44
N ASP A 30 22.29 2.46 2.11
CA ASP A 30 21.62 3.36 1.16
C ASP A 30 20.49 2.67 0.37
N PHE A 31 19.99 1.51 0.80
CA PHE A 31 18.97 0.77 0.05
C PHE A 31 17.69 1.60 -0.19
N LYS A 32 17.21 2.32 0.84
CA LYS A 32 16.06 3.25 0.70
C LYS A 32 16.36 4.38 -0.29
N LYS A 33 17.56 4.98 -0.23
CA LYS A 33 17.97 6.05 -1.16
C LYS A 33 18.06 5.53 -2.59
N MET A 34 18.55 4.30 -2.78
CA MET A 34 18.60 3.63 -4.07
C MET A 34 17.21 3.48 -4.67
N GLN A 35 16.25 2.92 -3.91
CA GLN A 35 14.87 2.76 -4.36
C GLN A 35 14.23 4.09 -4.75
N MET A 36 14.39 5.13 -3.93
CA MET A 36 13.85 6.47 -4.23
C MET A 36 14.47 7.09 -5.47
N SER A 37 15.77 6.91 -5.67
CA SER A 37 16.43 7.44 -6.87
C SER A 37 15.94 6.77 -8.15
N PHE A 38 15.63 5.48 -8.10
CA PHE A 38 15.03 4.79 -9.23
C PHE A 38 13.63 5.32 -9.56
N VAL A 39 12.79 5.54 -8.55
CA VAL A 39 11.44 6.14 -8.71
C VAL A 39 11.52 7.49 -9.46
N GLU A 40 12.50 8.32 -9.15
CA GLU A 40 12.71 9.62 -9.80
C GLU A 40 13.16 9.51 -11.27
N THR A 41 13.84 8.41 -11.64
CA THR A 41 14.43 8.25 -12.98
C THR A 41 13.53 7.57 -14.00
N VAL A 42 12.46 6.90 -13.56
CA VAL A 42 11.58 6.14 -14.46
C VAL A 42 10.39 6.96 -14.93
N SER A 43 9.83 6.60 -16.09
CA SER A 43 8.62 7.20 -16.64
C SER A 43 7.40 6.94 -15.75
N ASP A 44 6.35 7.76 -15.88
CA ASP A 44 5.22 7.80 -14.93
C ASP A 44 4.58 6.43 -14.65
N LEU A 45 4.30 5.61 -15.67
CA LEU A 45 3.72 4.27 -15.46
C LEU A 45 4.65 3.33 -14.68
N LYS A 46 5.95 3.37 -14.99
CA LYS A 46 6.97 2.56 -14.29
C LYS A 46 7.18 3.09 -12.86
N ARG A 47 7.06 4.40 -12.68
CA ARG A 47 7.15 5.07 -11.37
C ARG A 47 6.05 4.60 -10.45
N ASP A 48 4.82 4.64 -10.93
CA ASP A 48 3.63 4.26 -10.16
C ASP A 48 3.72 2.78 -9.73
N ALA A 49 4.08 1.87 -10.64
CA ALA A 49 4.30 0.46 -10.31
C ALA A 49 5.43 0.27 -9.28
N MET A 50 6.52 1.03 -9.42
CA MET A 50 7.65 0.97 -8.49
C MET A 50 7.27 1.48 -7.10
N ILE A 51 6.56 2.61 -7.00
CA ILE A 51 6.07 3.17 -5.72
C ILE A 51 5.20 2.15 -4.99
N LEU A 52 4.26 1.50 -5.70
CA LEU A 52 3.39 0.48 -5.12
C LEU A 52 4.17 -0.75 -4.62
N SER A 53 5.26 -1.10 -5.31
CA SER A 53 6.15 -2.22 -4.93
C SER A 53 7.02 -1.97 -3.70
N LEU A 54 7.16 -0.71 -3.25
CA LEU A 54 8.03 -0.38 -2.12
C LEU A 54 7.52 -1.09 -0.86
N THR A 55 8.38 -1.81 -0.15
CA THR A 55 8.02 -2.51 1.10
C THR A 55 8.13 -1.61 2.33
N ASP A 56 8.49 -0.34 2.14
CA ASP A 56 8.60 0.63 3.22
C ASP A 56 7.19 1.10 3.65
N HIS A 57 7.01 1.21 4.97
CA HIS A 57 5.76 1.62 5.62
C HIS A 57 5.89 3.00 6.28
N SER A 58 6.96 3.75 6.02
CA SER A 58 7.06 5.12 6.48
C SER A 58 5.93 5.97 5.91
N GLU A 59 5.52 6.98 6.67
CA GLU A 59 4.36 7.81 6.35
C GLU A 59 4.45 8.45 4.95
N ASP A 60 5.65 8.91 4.56
CA ASP A 60 5.92 9.49 3.24
C ASP A 60 5.73 8.49 2.09
N ILE A 61 6.06 7.22 2.30
CA ILE A 61 5.88 6.18 1.28
C ILE A 61 4.41 5.74 1.21
N LEU A 62 3.74 5.64 2.36
CA LEU A 62 2.30 5.33 2.39
C LEU A 62 1.48 6.41 1.67
N GLU A 63 1.81 7.68 1.87
CA GLU A 63 1.15 8.79 1.18
C GLU A 63 1.37 8.72 -0.34
N LYS A 64 2.60 8.48 -0.79
CA LYS A 64 2.90 8.28 -2.23
C LYS A 64 2.13 7.12 -2.82
N LYS A 65 2.03 5.99 -2.11
CA LYS A 65 1.23 4.84 -2.55
C LYS A 65 -0.24 5.20 -2.69
N VAL A 66 -0.80 5.94 -1.73
CA VAL A 66 -2.19 6.40 -1.80
C VAL A 66 -2.41 7.36 -2.96
N GLU A 67 -1.48 8.27 -3.24
CA GLU A 67 -1.57 9.14 -4.42
C GLU A 67 -1.62 8.33 -5.72
N VAL A 68 -0.81 7.28 -5.84
CA VAL A 68 -0.83 6.38 -7.00
C VAL A 68 -2.16 5.62 -7.09
N LEU A 69 -2.62 5.02 -5.98
CA LEU A 69 -3.90 4.30 -5.94
C LEU A 69 -5.09 5.22 -6.24
N ARG A 70 -5.05 6.47 -5.76
CA ARG A 70 -6.08 7.47 -6.01
C ARG A 70 -6.23 7.77 -7.50
N LYS A 71 -5.13 7.87 -8.24
CA LYS A 71 -5.15 8.07 -9.70
C LYS A 71 -5.84 6.93 -10.46
N GLN A 72 -5.93 5.73 -9.87
CA GLN A 72 -6.55 4.54 -10.48
C GLN A 72 -8.07 4.47 -10.22
N ILE A 73 -8.59 5.22 -9.25
CA ILE A 73 -10.02 5.21 -8.87
C ILE A 73 -10.96 5.50 -10.06
N PRO A 74 -10.70 6.50 -10.92
CA PRO A 74 -11.55 6.77 -12.08
C PRO A 74 -11.65 5.57 -13.02
N ASP A 75 -10.55 4.89 -13.31
CA ASP A 75 -10.55 3.78 -14.26
C ASP A 75 -11.22 2.53 -13.68
N ALA A 76 -11.02 2.28 -12.38
CA ALA A 76 -11.77 1.25 -11.67
C ALA A 76 -13.28 1.52 -11.66
N ALA A 77 -13.68 2.78 -11.42
CA ALA A 77 -15.08 3.18 -11.41
C ALA A 77 -15.74 3.04 -12.79
N LYS A 78 -15.03 3.37 -13.88
CA LYS A 78 -15.52 3.16 -15.26
C LYS A 78 -15.76 1.68 -15.55
N SER A 79 -14.86 0.82 -15.10
CA SER A 79 -14.98 -0.63 -15.26
C SER A 79 -16.26 -1.14 -14.60
N VAL A 80 -16.48 -0.79 -13.33
CA VAL A 80 -17.67 -1.22 -12.56
C VAL A 80 -18.98 -0.68 -13.16
N ALA A 81 -19.02 0.59 -13.58
CA ALA A 81 -20.19 1.17 -14.25
C ALA A 81 -20.54 0.45 -15.56
N SER A 82 -19.53 -0.02 -16.30
CA SER A 82 -19.73 -0.76 -17.55
C SER A 82 -20.34 -2.15 -17.31
N PHE A 83 -19.99 -2.84 -16.22
CA PHE A 83 -20.58 -4.12 -15.85
C PHE A 83 -22.05 -4.01 -15.39
N ALA A 84 -22.40 -2.92 -14.69
CA ALA A 84 -23.77 -2.67 -14.23
C ALA A 84 -24.80 -2.55 -15.39
N LYS A 85 -24.36 -2.27 -16.62
CA LYS A 85 -25.23 -2.22 -17.81
C LYS A 85 -25.69 -3.57 -18.32
N HIS A 86 -24.92 -4.64 -18.06
CA HIS A 86 -25.10 -5.93 -18.72
C HIS A 86 -25.91 -6.94 -17.89
N GLU A 87 -25.95 -6.80 -16.56
CA GLU A 87 -26.60 -7.78 -15.68
C GLU A 87 -27.63 -7.10 -14.76
N THR A 88 -28.91 -7.31 -15.07
CA THR A 88 -30.03 -7.22 -14.13
C THR A 88 -30.25 -5.90 -13.36
N GLY A 89 -29.78 -4.73 -13.80
CA GLY A 89 -30.18 -3.43 -13.22
C GLY A 89 -29.89 -3.22 -11.72
N GLU A 90 -29.29 -4.20 -11.04
CA GLU A 90 -28.81 -4.10 -9.67
C GLU A 90 -27.31 -3.83 -9.74
N MET A 91 -26.89 -2.62 -9.32
CA MET A 91 -25.48 -2.32 -9.15
C MET A 91 -24.81 -3.36 -8.25
N PRO A 92 -23.50 -3.62 -8.43
CA PRO A 92 -22.77 -4.46 -7.50
C PRO A 92 -22.74 -3.81 -6.11
N LYS A 93 -23.61 -4.28 -5.20
CA LYS A 93 -23.92 -3.62 -3.92
C LYS A 93 -22.71 -3.49 -2.98
N LEU A 94 -21.74 -4.40 -3.07
CA LEU A 94 -20.62 -4.44 -2.12
C LEU A 94 -19.35 -5.12 -2.66
N ARG A 95 -19.48 -6.11 -3.56
CA ARG A 95 -18.37 -6.96 -3.99
C ARG A 95 -17.23 -6.22 -4.70
N PRO A 96 -17.45 -5.39 -5.74
CA PRO A 96 -16.34 -4.68 -6.40
C PRO A 96 -15.65 -3.69 -5.47
N LEU A 97 -16.41 -3.07 -4.55
CA LEU A 97 -15.82 -2.21 -3.51
C LEU A 97 -14.95 -3.04 -2.56
N MET A 98 -15.35 -4.25 -2.20
CA MET A 98 -14.52 -5.16 -1.39
C MET A 98 -13.27 -5.64 -2.14
N GLU A 99 -13.40 -5.98 -3.43
CA GLU A 99 -12.27 -6.43 -4.27
C GLU A 99 -11.21 -5.34 -4.45
N ILE A 100 -11.63 -4.11 -4.74
CA ILE A 100 -10.68 -3.00 -4.83
C ILE A 100 -10.05 -2.68 -3.46
N SER A 101 -10.80 -2.88 -2.37
CA SER A 101 -10.27 -2.77 -1.01
C SER A 101 -9.19 -3.82 -0.73
N CYS A 102 -9.36 -5.06 -1.20
CA CYS A 102 -8.32 -6.09 -1.13
C CYS A 102 -7.06 -5.69 -1.91
N LEU A 103 -7.22 -5.07 -3.09
CA LEU A 103 -6.11 -4.56 -3.87
C LEU A 103 -5.37 -3.45 -3.12
N TYR A 104 -6.08 -2.48 -2.56
CA TYR A 104 -5.48 -1.41 -1.74
C TYR A 104 -4.75 -1.98 -0.53
N ALA A 105 -5.35 -2.93 0.19
CA ALA A 105 -4.72 -3.56 1.34
C ALA A 105 -3.43 -4.30 0.97
N ASN A 106 -3.40 -4.99 -0.18
CA ASN A 106 -2.18 -5.61 -0.69
C ASN A 106 -1.09 -4.58 -1.01
N GLN A 107 -1.44 -3.51 -1.73
CA GLN A 107 -0.48 -2.48 -2.18
C GLN A 107 0.05 -1.62 -1.02
N LEU A 108 -0.77 -1.37 0.00
CA LEU A 108 -0.36 -0.71 1.24
C LEU A 108 0.44 -1.63 2.19
N GLY A 109 0.55 -2.91 1.84
CA GLY A 109 1.34 -3.88 2.59
C GLY A 109 0.68 -4.33 3.90
N ILE A 110 -0.65 -4.27 3.96
CA ILE A 110 -1.46 -4.59 5.14
C ILE A 110 -2.31 -5.84 4.97
N SER A 111 -2.00 -6.64 3.96
CA SER A 111 -2.62 -7.95 3.77
C SER A 111 -1.84 -9.05 4.49
N THR A 112 -2.49 -10.20 4.64
CA THR A 112 -1.85 -11.40 5.20
C THR A 112 -0.55 -11.77 4.47
N SER A 113 -0.52 -11.60 3.14
CA SER A 113 0.67 -11.88 2.31
C SER A 113 1.80 -10.89 2.58
N SER A 114 1.47 -9.61 2.76
CA SER A 114 2.47 -8.57 3.08
C SER A 114 3.10 -8.77 4.45
N LEU A 115 2.30 -9.20 5.45
CA LEU A 115 2.83 -9.56 6.77
C LEU A 115 3.82 -10.74 6.73
N GLN A 116 3.61 -11.71 5.84
CA GLN A 116 4.56 -12.82 5.67
C GLN A 116 5.91 -12.33 5.11
N ILE A 117 5.91 -11.30 4.25
CA ILE A 117 7.13 -10.68 3.73
C ILE A 117 7.87 -9.96 4.87
N ILE A 118 7.15 -9.19 5.70
CA ILE A 118 7.71 -8.51 6.87
C ILE A 118 8.28 -9.54 7.86
N SER A 119 7.54 -10.60 8.17
CA SER A 119 7.99 -11.72 9.01
C SER A 119 9.33 -12.31 8.55
N LYS A 120 9.44 -12.60 7.24
CA LYS A 120 10.68 -13.14 6.66
C LYS A 120 11.86 -12.16 6.79
N ASN A 121 11.61 -10.88 6.53
CA ASN A 121 12.67 -9.86 6.59
C ASN A 121 13.18 -9.62 8.02
N PHE A 122 12.30 -9.69 9.02
CA PHE A 122 12.67 -9.48 10.43
C PHE A 122 12.94 -10.76 11.23
N LYS A 123 12.79 -11.95 10.62
CA LYS A 123 12.89 -13.26 11.29
C LYS A 123 11.99 -13.37 12.54
N LYS A 124 10.80 -12.75 12.50
CA LYS A 124 9.82 -12.78 13.60
C LYS A 124 8.60 -13.59 13.20
N ASP A 125 7.91 -14.17 14.19
CA ASP A 125 6.72 -14.97 13.92
C ASP A 125 5.57 -14.11 13.36
N VAL A 126 4.86 -14.65 12.36
CA VAL A 126 3.73 -13.95 11.73
C VAL A 126 2.63 -13.66 12.75
N SER A 127 2.44 -14.52 13.75
CA SER A 127 1.43 -14.34 14.81
C SER A 127 1.81 -13.22 15.76
N GLU A 128 3.11 -13.04 16.04
CA GLU A 128 3.61 -11.91 16.82
C GLU A 128 3.38 -10.59 16.06
N LEU A 129 3.66 -10.56 14.75
CA LEU A 129 3.39 -9.40 13.90
C LEU A 129 1.89 -9.11 13.76
N LYS A 130 1.04 -10.13 13.67
CA LYS A 130 -0.43 -9.98 13.67
C LYS A 130 -1.00 -9.49 15.02
N ALA A 131 -0.28 -9.69 16.12
CA ALA A 131 -0.67 -9.19 17.43
C ALA A 131 -0.24 -7.73 17.64
N ILE A 132 0.92 -7.34 17.10
CA ILE A 132 1.45 -5.97 17.14
C ILE A 132 0.64 -5.08 16.21
N VAL A 133 0.51 -5.55 14.98
CA VAL A 133 -0.27 -4.90 13.97
C VAL A 133 -1.68 -5.43 14.15
N ASN A 134 -2.55 -4.71 14.86
CA ASN A 134 -3.92 -5.12 15.17
C ASN A 134 -4.75 -5.14 13.88
N MET A 135 -4.39 -6.06 12.99
CA MET A 135 -4.79 -6.10 11.59
C MET A 135 -6.22 -6.61 11.53
N LYS A 136 -7.13 -5.71 11.85
CA LYS A 136 -8.55 -5.89 11.61
C LYS A 136 -8.80 -6.01 10.11
N ILE A 137 -7.94 -5.46 9.24
CA ILE A 137 -8.15 -5.33 7.80
C ILE A 137 -8.28 -6.69 7.07
N PRO A 138 -7.39 -7.67 7.22
CA PRO A 138 -7.61 -9.00 6.64
C PRO A 138 -8.91 -9.66 7.12
N ALA A 139 -9.30 -9.50 8.39
CA ALA A 139 -10.55 -10.03 8.92
C ALA A 139 -11.79 -9.26 8.40
N ILE A 140 -11.67 -7.95 8.21
CA ILE A 140 -12.66 -7.05 7.62
C ILE A 140 -12.92 -7.48 6.17
N LEU A 141 -11.87 -7.75 5.40
CA LEU A 141 -11.94 -8.10 3.98
C LEU A 141 -12.24 -9.58 3.71
N ALA A 142 -12.29 -10.42 4.75
CA ALA A 142 -12.51 -11.87 4.60
C ALA A 142 -13.94 -12.25 4.19
N SER A 143 -14.92 -11.34 4.36
CA SER A 143 -16.28 -11.57 3.90
C SER A 143 -17.01 -10.26 3.63
N GLU A 144 -17.96 -10.28 2.70
CA GLU A 144 -18.85 -9.14 2.42
C GLU A 144 -19.57 -8.67 3.69
N ARG A 145 -19.95 -9.58 4.59
CA ARG A 145 -20.59 -9.22 5.88
C ARG A 145 -19.65 -8.42 6.79
N ASN A 146 -18.38 -8.81 6.89
CA ASN A 146 -17.41 -8.09 7.72
C ASN A 146 -17.06 -6.73 7.10
N PHE A 147 -16.96 -6.70 5.77
CA PHE A 147 -16.70 -5.47 5.04
C PHE A 147 -17.86 -4.48 5.18
N ALA A 148 -19.11 -4.95 5.12
CA ALA A 148 -20.28 -4.12 5.39
C ALA A 148 -20.23 -3.48 6.79
N LYS A 149 -19.92 -4.28 7.82
CA LYS A 149 -19.76 -3.77 9.20
C LYS A 149 -18.65 -2.72 9.31
N TYR A 150 -17.53 -2.94 8.63
CA TYR A 150 -16.46 -1.96 8.54
C TYR A 150 -16.95 -0.66 7.92
N CYS A 151 -17.62 -0.72 6.76
CA CYS A 151 -18.17 0.46 6.14
C CYS A 151 -19.12 1.22 7.08
N THR A 152 -19.98 0.52 7.83
CA THR A 152 -20.84 1.16 8.85
C THR A 152 -20.03 1.83 9.97
N ILE A 153 -19.02 1.16 10.54
CA ILE A 153 -18.19 1.71 11.63
C ILE A 153 -17.46 2.99 11.18
N TYR A 154 -16.98 3.01 9.94
CA TYR A 154 -16.21 4.13 9.39
C TYR A 154 -17.07 5.15 8.61
N GLY A 155 -18.41 5.04 8.70
CA GLY A 155 -19.33 5.99 8.06
C GLY A 155 -19.29 5.96 6.52
N ILE A 156 -18.79 4.88 5.93
CA ILE A 156 -18.81 4.66 4.48
C ILE A 156 -20.21 4.22 4.10
N PHE A 157 -21.03 5.19 3.68
CA PHE A 157 -22.42 4.95 3.35
C PHE A 157 -22.52 4.03 2.12
N LEU A 158 -23.04 2.82 2.33
CA LEU A 158 -23.18 1.81 1.27
C LEU A 158 -24.49 1.95 0.50
N GLU A 159 -25.49 2.64 1.05
CA GLU A 159 -26.80 2.77 0.44
C GLU A 159 -26.80 3.76 -0.73
N GLY A 160 -27.66 3.48 -1.71
CA GLY A 160 -27.79 4.19 -2.97
C GLY A 160 -28.31 3.23 -4.04
N THR A 161 -29.62 3.19 -4.23
CA THR A 161 -30.24 2.54 -5.40
C THR A 161 -30.27 3.55 -6.53
N GLU A 162 -29.13 3.75 -7.18
CA GLU A 162 -29.04 4.75 -8.24
C GLU A 162 -29.25 4.10 -9.60
N THR A 163 -30.33 4.50 -10.24
CA THR A 163 -30.73 4.05 -11.58
C THR A 163 -30.01 4.82 -12.70
N ASP A 164 -29.25 5.87 -12.36
CA ASP A 164 -28.49 6.71 -13.30
C ASP A 164 -26.99 6.38 -13.24
N GLU A 165 -26.42 6.03 -14.39
CA GLU A 165 -25.02 5.67 -14.59
C GLU A 165 -24.04 6.76 -14.11
N LYS A 166 -24.37 8.03 -14.33
CA LYS A 166 -23.49 9.14 -13.98
C LYS A 166 -23.36 9.28 -12.46
N ASN A 167 -24.46 9.06 -11.74
CA ASN A 167 -24.48 9.10 -10.28
C ASN A 167 -23.80 7.84 -9.72
N ALA A 168 -24.09 6.66 -10.27
CA ALA A 168 -23.44 5.39 -9.90
C ALA A 168 -21.90 5.45 -9.97
N TYR A 169 -21.37 6.04 -11.05
CA TYR A 169 -19.93 6.26 -11.24
C TYR A 169 -19.34 7.16 -10.14
N GLN A 170 -19.94 8.34 -9.92
CA GLN A 170 -19.47 9.31 -8.92
C GLN A 170 -19.55 8.74 -7.50
N HIS A 171 -20.64 8.06 -7.16
CA HIS A 171 -20.83 7.42 -5.87
C HIS A 171 -19.81 6.30 -5.63
N PHE A 172 -19.49 5.50 -6.64
CA PHE A 172 -18.44 4.49 -6.51
C PHE A 172 -17.05 5.11 -6.30
N GLN A 173 -16.72 6.20 -7.00
CA GLN A 173 -15.46 6.93 -6.77
C GLN A 173 -15.36 7.43 -5.32
N ILE A 174 -16.43 8.06 -4.80
CA ILE A 174 -16.48 8.57 -3.42
C ILE A 174 -16.29 7.42 -2.41
N LYS A 175 -16.93 6.26 -2.65
CA LYS A 175 -16.78 5.07 -1.79
C LYS A 175 -15.34 4.56 -1.82
N CYS A 176 -14.71 4.47 -2.99
CA CYS A 176 -13.31 4.08 -3.14
C CYS A 176 -12.35 5.03 -2.42
N GLU A 177 -12.53 6.35 -2.57
CA GLU A 177 -11.73 7.37 -1.87
C GLU A 177 -11.87 7.25 -0.35
N SER A 178 -13.09 7.05 0.13
CA SER A 178 -13.39 6.90 1.55
C SER A 178 -12.69 5.67 2.13
N VAL A 179 -12.79 4.52 1.44
CA VAL A 179 -12.09 3.31 1.86
C VAL A 179 -10.57 3.51 1.85
N LEU A 180 -10.01 4.08 0.78
CA LEU A 180 -8.58 4.29 0.65
C LEU A 180 -8.05 5.21 1.77
N LYS A 181 -8.78 6.27 2.10
CA LYS A 181 -8.46 7.17 3.22
C LYS A 181 -8.49 6.44 4.56
N CYS A 182 -9.54 5.67 4.85
CA CYS A 182 -9.61 4.89 6.09
C CYS A 182 -8.47 3.88 6.18
N MET A 183 -8.10 3.24 5.07
CA MET A 183 -6.96 2.33 5.03
C MET A 183 -5.63 3.03 5.29
N LEU A 184 -5.42 4.23 4.75
CA LEU A 184 -4.24 5.03 5.03
C LEU A 184 -4.10 5.33 6.53
N GLU A 185 -5.16 5.81 7.17
CA GLU A 185 -5.12 6.14 8.60
C GLU A 185 -4.80 4.90 9.45
N MET A 186 -5.42 3.75 9.13
CA MET A 186 -5.07 2.49 9.76
C MET A 186 -3.60 2.13 9.52
N CYS A 187 -3.08 2.29 8.29
CA CYS A 187 -1.67 2.02 7.99
C CYS A 187 -0.72 2.93 8.78
N LYS A 188 -1.05 4.21 8.95
CA LYS A 188 -0.24 5.16 9.71
C LYS A 188 -0.18 4.78 11.19
N ASP A 189 -1.33 4.43 11.78
CA ASP A 189 -1.40 3.98 13.17
C ASP A 189 -0.61 2.69 13.40
N GLU A 190 -0.77 1.73 12.49
CA GLU A 190 -0.09 0.45 12.55
C GLU A 190 1.42 0.56 12.27
N SER A 191 1.83 1.44 11.34
CA SER A 191 3.24 1.72 11.05
C SER A 191 3.95 2.32 12.27
N LYS A 192 3.31 3.26 12.98
CA LYS A 192 3.86 3.82 14.23
C LYS A 192 4.12 2.73 15.27
N LYS A 193 3.17 1.81 15.48
CA LYS A 193 3.33 0.67 16.41
C LYS A 193 4.48 -0.25 15.99
N LEU A 194 4.59 -0.55 14.69
CA LEU A 194 5.65 -1.38 14.14
C LEU A 194 7.03 -0.73 14.35
N GLN A 195 7.16 0.56 14.05
CA GLN A 195 8.40 1.31 14.24
C GLN A 195 8.83 1.36 15.70
N THR A 196 7.90 1.59 16.63
CA THR A 196 8.19 1.54 18.08
C THR A 196 8.74 0.17 18.47
N LYS A 197 8.15 -0.91 17.96
CA LYS A 197 8.58 -2.28 18.29
C LYS A 197 9.92 -2.67 17.66
N ILE A 198 10.17 -2.25 16.41
CA ILE A 198 11.46 -2.46 15.73
C ILE A 198 12.59 -1.73 16.47
N ALA A 199 12.33 -0.52 16.98
CA ALA A 199 13.31 0.21 17.79
C ALA A 199 13.66 -0.55 19.07
N ILE A 200 12.69 -1.18 19.72
CA ILE A 200 12.91 -2.04 20.89
C ILE A 200 13.75 -3.26 20.52
N TRP A 201 13.39 -3.99 19.46
CA TRP A 201 14.15 -5.17 19.01
C TRP A 201 15.60 -4.86 18.63
N SER A 202 15.84 -3.69 18.02
CA SER A 202 17.19 -3.26 17.64
C SER A 202 18.10 -2.96 18.84
N HIS A 203 17.51 -2.63 20.00
CA HIS A 203 18.22 -2.42 21.26
C HIS A 203 18.47 -3.71 22.04
N GLU A 204 17.69 -4.76 21.82
CA GLU A 204 17.87 -6.06 22.47
C GLU A 204 18.99 -6.88 21.81
N ASP A 205 19.13 -6.82 20.48
CA ASP A 205 20.17 -7.52 19.72
C ASP A 205 21.58 -6.88 19.84
N THR A 206 21.72 -5.77 20.56
CA THR A 206 23.01 -5.08 20.81
C THR A 206 23.60 -5.34 22.20
N LYS A 207 23.01 -6.26 22.97
CA LYS A 207 23.55 -6.79 24.23
C LYS A 207 23.99 -8.24 24.07
#